data_AF-A0A7C8I4T0-F1
#
_entry.id   AF-A0A7C8I4T0-F1
#
_cell.length_a   1.000
_cell.length_b   1.000
_cell.length_c   1.000
_cell.angle_alpha   90.00
_cell.angle_beta   90.00
_cell.angle_gamma   90.00
#
_symmetry.space_group_name_H-M   'P 1'
#
loop_
_entity.id
_entity.type
_entity.pdbx_description
1 polymer ?
#
loop_
_entity_poly.entity_id
_entity_poly.type
_entity_poly.pdbx_seq_one_letter_code
_entity_poly.pdbx_strand_id
1 'polypeptide(L)'
;MEGREGDDEDLIGVQRPKFPVGEYAHHPVSPLSGKNLDNRGTVTAQLVRSSADWSSGILPAEHSIQTSYCDLIREARHYVYIENQFFITATGEEQSPIHNQIGRSIVEAVVRAGQEKRKFRVIVIIPAIPGFAGDLREDAATGTRAIMDYQYKSICRGEHSIFEQIKAQGVDPNEHISFFNLRSYDRLNVTATLKRYEEQSGMKYEDLQRAEVDELEAPSDGGTEARERAADMRRRFTSHEESVGQGDQGGLIDPDSIADDAMLTDKRPSTEPWEGDPEAETEHFFQEELYVHAKICIIDDQYVICGSSNINDRSQLGYHDSELSIVMHDRDKVDITMDGAPYQAARLAYTLRSILWREHLGLLEPQSLDATDDPNAQPPSTSSPNANHEGREFDFVSDALCPKLWATWCEQATTNTAVFRDLFHADPDDRIRTWADYDSFTPNPKGDGHRQGHLYNTDRSAKEVRRELDRVRGHLVWMPMRFLEEEQMAERGLQVNAYTESIYT
;
A
#
# COMPACT_ATOMS: atom_id res chain seq x y z
N MET A 1 -4.93 -13.75 -32.56
CA MET A 1 -5.02 -12.60 -31.64
C MET A 1 -4.77 -11.29 -32.36
N GLU A 2 -4.02 -11.25 -33.45
CA GLU A 2 -3.98 -10.05 -34.30
C GLU A 2 -5.26 -9.89 -35.12
N GLY A 3 -5.78 -8.66 -35.18
CA GLY A 3 -6.69 -8.21 -36.24
C GLY A 3 -7.95 -9.06 -36.43
N ARG A 4 -8.52 -9.64 -35.37
CA ARG A 4 -9.84 -10.26 -35.46
C ARG A 4 -10.86 -9.13 -35.52
N GLU A 5 -11.67 -9.11 -36.56
CA GLU A 5 -12.77 -8.16 -36.80
C GLU A 5 -14.06 -8.91 -37.16
N GLY A 6 -14.08 -10.23 -36.95
CA GLY A 6 -15.19 -11.11 -37.31
C GLY A 6 -16.10 -11.44 -36.12
N ASP A 7 -17.18 -12.16 -36.42
CA ASP A 7 -18.27 -12.50 -35.48
C ASP A 7 -17.84 -13.32 -34.24
N ASP A 8 -16.60 -13.80 -34.20
CA ASP A 8 -16.02 -14.62 -33.12
C ASP A 8 -15.29 -13.80 -32.04
N GLU A 9 -15.37 -12.46 -32.06
CA GLU A 9 -14.73 -11.58 -31.04
C GLU A 9 -15.30 -11.78 -29.62
N ASP A 10 -16.59 -12.07 -29.51
CA ASP A 10 -17.27 -12.28 -28.24
C ASP A 10 -16.67 -13.44 -27.44
N LEU A 11 -16.08 -14.44 -28.13
CA LEU A 11 -15.47 -15.62 -27.52
C LEU A 11 -14.20 -15.32 -26.70
N ILE A 12 -13.63 -14.11 -26.85
CA ILE A 12 -12.45 -13.66 -26.10
C ILE A 12 -12.72 -12.42 -25.24
N GLY A 13 -13.99 -12.03 -25.06
CA GLY A 13 -14.39 -10.94 -24.16
C GLY A 13 -14.03 -9.54 -24.66
N VAL A 14 -13.79 -9.34 -25.96
CA VAL A 14 -13.58 -8.00 -26.54
C VAL A 14 -14.94 -7.31 -26.67
N GLN A 15 -15.32 -6.51 -25.66
CA GLN A 15 -16.51 -5.68 -25.75
C GLN A 15 -16.19 -4.39 -26.52
N ARG A 16 -16.79 -4.23 -27.70
CA ARG A 16 -16.78 -2.95 -28.42
C ARG A 16 -17.92 -2.08 -27.91
N PRO A 17 -17.64 -0.94 -27.24
CA PRO A 17 -18.70 -0.06 -26.76
C PRO A 17 -19.55 0.45 -27.93
N LYS A 18 -20.87 0.50 -27.72
CA LYS A 18 -21.85 0.92 -28.73
C LYS A 18 -21.65 2.36 -29.22
N PHE A 19 -20.96 3.18 -28.42
CA PHE A 19 -20.60 4.56 -28.71
C PHE A 19 -19.11 4.76 -28.37
N PRO A 20 -18.19 4.45 -29.29
CA PRO A 20 -16.76 4.59 -29.02
C PRO A 20 -16.38 6.08 -28.90
N VAL A 21 -15.70 6.43 -27.81
CA VAL A 21 -15.01 7.72 -27.65
C VAL A 21 -13.57 7.56 -28.14
N GLY A 22 -13.37 7.77 -29.45
CA GLY A 22 -12.07 7.64 -30.12
C GLY A 22 -11.94 6.38 -30.98
N GLU A 23 -10.81 6.26 -31.68
CA GLU A 23 -10.48 5.06 -32.45
C GLU A 23 -10.02 3.92 -31.52
N TYR A 24 -10.48 2.70 -31.78
CA TYR A 24 -10.08 1.54 -30.98
C TYR A 24 -8.64 1.15 -31.34
N ALA A 25 -7.73 1.23 -30.37
CA ALA A 25 -6.36 0.78 -30.57
C ALA A 25 -6.36 -0.75 -30.73
N HIS A 26 -5.98 -1.23 -31.92
CA HIS A 26 -5.88 -2.66 -32.16
C HIS A 26 -4.75 -3.25 -31.31
N HIS A 27 -5.11 -4.15 -30.40
CA HIS A 27 -4.14 -4.94 -29.66
C HIS A 27 -3.79 -6.24 -30.41
N PRO A 28 -2.51 -6.65 -30.40
CA PRO A 28 -1.37 -5.86 -29.91
C PRO A 28 -1.05 -4.70 -30.87
N VAL A 29 -0.65 -3.56 -30.29
CA VAL A 29 -0.29 -2.30 -31.00
C VAL A 29 0.73 -2.53 -32.13
N SER A 30 1.54 -3.58 -32.00
CA SER A 30 2.40 -4.13 -33.05
C SER A 30 2.03 -5.60 -33.31
N PRO A 31 1.98 -6.04 -34.58
CA PRO A 31 1.75 -7.45 -34.92
C PRO A 31 2.75 -8.38 -34.21
N LEU A 32 2.24 -9.39 -33.48
CA LEU A 32 2.96 -10.60 -33.03
C LEU A 32 3.76 -11.28 -34.14
N SER A 33 3.27 -11.28 -35.38
CA SER A 33 3.96 -11.83 -36.57
C SER A 33 5.26 -11.11 -36.88
N GLY A 34 5.39 -9.84 -36.50
CA GLY A 34 6.63 -9.06 -36.57
C GLY A 34 7.46 -9.10 -35.28
N LYS A 35 6.96 -9.71 -34.20
CA LYS A 35 7.72 -9.82 -32.95
C LYS A 35 8.70 -10.99 -33.03
N ASN A 36 9.96 -10.68 -32.78
CA ASN A 36 11.01 -11.70 -32.71
C ASN A 36 10.76 -12.64 -31.51
N LEU A 37 10.22 -13.82 -31.79
CA LEU A 37 9.97 -14.87 -30.77
C LEU A 37 11.24 -15.61 -30.33
N ASP A 38 12.40 -15.34 -30.96
CA ASP A 38 13.71 -15.83 -30.53
C ASP A 38 14.32 -14.94 -29.43
N ASN A 39 13.78 -13.73 -29.23
CA ASN A 39 14.15 -12.80 -28.15
C ASN A 39 13.13 -12.87 -26.99
N ARG A 40 12.82 -14.08 -26.51
CA ARG A 40 11.96 -14.23 -25.32
C ARG A 40 12.71 -13.71 -24.11
N GLY A 41 12.06 -12.87 -23.31
CA GLY A 41 12.57 -12.50 -21.99
C GLY A 41 12.84 -13.74 -21.13
N THR A 42 13.70 -13.59 -20.14
CA THR A 42 14.16 -14.70 -19.27
C THR A 42 13.09 -15.15 -18.26
N VAL A 43 12.03 -14.36 -18.10
CA VAL A 43 10.93 -14.62 -17.18
C VAL A 43 9.98 -15.69 -17.74
N THR A 44 9.81 -16.78 -16.98
CA THR A 44 8.69 -17.69 -17.15
C THR A 44 7.51 -17.12 -16.39
N ALA A 45 6.44 -16.77 -17.10
CA ALA A 45 5.25 -16.19 -16.50
C ALA A 45 4.02 -17.06 -16.77
N GLN A 46 3.17 -17.21 -15.75
CA GLN A 46 1.88 -17.89 -15.83
C GLN A 46 0.79 -16.92 -15.39
N LEU A 47 -0.17 -16.65 -16.26
CA LEU A 47 -1.40 -15.96 -15.87
C LEU A 47 -2.28 -16.90 -15.06
N VAL A 48 -2.81 -16.39 -13.97
CA VAL A 48 -3.74 -17.05 -13.04
C VAL A 48 -4.90 -16.11 -12.76
N ARG A 49 -6.07 -16.66 -12.45
CA ARG A 49 -7.30 -15.87 -12.27
C ARG A 49 -8.23 -16.45 -11.22
N SER A 50 -9.09 -15.57 -10.73
CA SER A 50 -10.33 -15.92 -10.03
C SER A 50 -11.47 -15.64 -10.98
N SER A 51 -12.26 -16.65 -11.34
CA SER A 51 -13.30 -16.51 -12.36
C SER A 51 -14.33 -17.63 -12.24
N ALA A 52 -15.59 -17.34 -12.54
CA ALA A 52 -16.71 -18.26 -12.45
C ALA A 52 -17.74 -18.02 -13.55
N ASP A 53 -18.85 -18.75 -13.50
CA ASP A 53 -19.93 -18.67 -14.49
C ASP A 53 -20.44 -17.25 -14.71
N TRP A 54 -20.70 -16.50 -13.62
CA TRP A 54 -21.25 -15.15 -13.72
C TRP A 54 -20.29 -14.14 -14.36
N SER A 55 -18.99 -14.30 -14.17
CA SER A 55 -17.96 -13.35 -14.60
C SER A 55 -17.31 -13.71 -15.93
N SER A 56 -17.25 -14.99 -16.30
CA SER A 56 -16.62 -15.43 -17.56
C SER A 56 -17.24 -16.69 -18.18
N GLY A 57 -18.37 -17.19 -17.68
CA GLY A 57 -19.07 -18.34 -18.24
C GLY A 57 -18.34 -19.68 -18.07
N ILE A 58 -17.51 -19.82 -17.04
CA ILE A 58 -16.72 -21.03 -16.79
C ILE A 58 -17.25 -21.86 -15.62
N LEU A 59 -17.23 -23.19 -15.78
CA LEU A 59 -17.57 -24.18 -14.76
C LEU A 59 -16.55 -25.35 -14.80
N PRO A 60 -15.99 -25.79 -13.65
CA PRO A 60 -16.12 -25.18 -12.32
C PRO A 60 -15.43 -23.81 -12.22
N ALA A 61 -15.69 -23.07 -11.13
CA ALA A 61 -15.00 -21.82 -10.86
C ALA A 61 -13.49 -22.04 -10.74
N GLU A 62 -12.72 -21.16 -11.36
CA GLU A 62 -11.26 -21.14 -11.31
C GLU A 62 -10.79 -20.26 -10.14
N HIS A 63 -9.87 -20.80 -9.35
CA HIS A 63 -9.23 -20.16 -8.19
C HIS A 63 -7.72 -20.43 -8.23
N SER A 64 -7.14 -20.29 -9.44
CA SER A 64 -5.72 -20.59 -9.70
C SER A 64 -4.79 -19.59 -9.02
N ILE A 65 -5.27 -18.39 -8.71
CA ILE A 65 -4.57 -17.40 -7.87
C ILE A 65 -4.31 -17.98 -6.47
N GLN A 66 -5.37 -18.37 -5.76
CA GLN A 66 -5.25 -18.91 -4.41
C GLN A 66 -4.37 -20.16 -4.38
N THR A 67 -4.54 -21.04 -5.37
CA THR A 67 -3.70 -22.24 -5.52
C THR A 67 -2.23 -21.86 -5.58
N SER A 68 -1.88 -20.86 -6.40
CA SER A 68 -0.50 -20.38 -6.54
C SER A 68 0.06 -19.75 -5.26
N TYR A 69 -0.74 -18.94 -4.56
CA TYR A 69 -0.36 -18.39 -3.25
C TYR A 69 -0.07 -19.51 -2.26
N CYS A 70 -1.00 -20.46 -2.10
CA CYS A 70 -0.88 -21.55 -1.15
C CYS A 70 0.34 -22.43 -1.43
N ASP A 71 0.54 -22.84 -2.69
CA ASP A 71 1.62 -23.74 -3.06
C ASP A 71 3.00 -23.10 -2.88
N LEU A 72 3.18 -21.87 -3.38
CA LEU A 72 4.46 -21.17 -3.27
C LEU A 72 4.82 -20.81 -1.83
N ILE A 73 3.85 -20.35 -1.02
CA ILE A 73 4.08 -20.09 0.41
C ILE A 73 4.43 -21.39 1.13
N ARG A 74 3.69 -22.47 0.87
CA ARG A 74 3.97 -23.76 1.50
C ARG A 74 5.32 -24.31 1.12
N GLU A 75 5.87 -24.00 -0.05
CA GLU A 75 7.20 -24.47 -0.48
C GLU A 75 8.36 -23.55 -0.06
N ALA A 76 8.06 -22.36 0.48
CA ALA A 76 9.06 -21.36 0.86
C ALA A 76 10.10 -21.90 1.87
N ARG A 77 11.37 -21.49 1.68
CA ARG A 77 12.55 -21.98 2.42
C ARG A 77 13.31 -20.88 3.17
N HIS A 78 13.16 -19.63 2.81
CA HIS A 78 13.91 -18.53 3.39
C HIS A 78 12.97 -17.43 3.89
N TYR A 79 12.13 -16.88 3.01
CA TYR A 79 11.19 -15.85 3.42
C TYR A 79 10.00 -15.73 2.45
N VAL A 80 8.93 -15.15 2.97
CA VAL A 80 7.76 -14.69 2.22
C VAL A 80 7.56 -13.22 2.52
N TYR A 81 7.48 -12.38 1.49
CA TYR A 81 7.22 -10.95 1.60
C TYR A 81 5.90 -10.63 0.91
N ILE A 82 4.97 -10.00 1.62
CA ILE A 82 3.62 -9.70 1.13
C ILE A 82 3.36 -8.21 1.30
N GLU A 83 2.96 -7.56 0.22
CA GLU A 83 2.26 -6.28 0.27
C GLU A 83 0.84 -6.48 -0.23
N ASN A 84 -0.15 -6.26 0.63
CA ASN A 84 -1.54 -6.47 0.26
C ASN A 84 -2.47 -5.44 0.91
N GLN A 85 -3.53 -5.04 0.22
CA GLN A 85 -4.53 -4.14 0.78
C GLN A 85 -5.37 -4.78 1.89
N PHE A 86 -5.65 -6.08 1.78
CA PHE A 86 -6.39 -6.82 2.79
C PHE A 86 -5.61 -8.07 3.21
N PHE A 87 -5.77 -8.45 4.47
CA PHE A 87 -5.20 -9.68 5.01
C PHE A 87 -6.25 -10.44 5.83
N ILE A 88 -7.26 -10.99 5.13
CA ILE A 88 -8.37 -11.76 5.68
C ILE A 88 -8.27 -13.18 5.16
N THR A 89 -7.95 -14.12 6.04
CA THR A 89 -7.65 -15.50 5.65
C THR A 89 -7.90 -16.50 6.76
N ALA A 90 -8.18 -17.74 6.37
CA ALA A 90 -8.45 -18.83 7.29
C ALA A 90 -7.23 -19.75 7.46
N THR A 91 -7.16 -20.39 8.62
CA THR A 91 -6.18 -21.44 8.94
C THR A 91 -6.78 -22.86 8.93
N GLY A 92 -8.07 -22.97 8.60
CA GLY A 92 -8.82 -24.21 8.48
C GLY A 92 -10.28 -23.95 8.14
N GLU A 93 -11.09 -25.01 8.03
CA GLU A 93 -12.51 -24.92 7.64
C GLU A 93 -13.42 -24.39 8.76
N GLU A 94 -12.94 -24.36 10.00
CA GLU A 94 -13.71 -23.96 11.19
C GLU A 94 -13.80 -22.43 11.37
N GLN A 95 -13.04 -21.65 10.59
CA GLN A 95 -12.94 -20.19 10.71
C GLN A 95 -13.98 -19.43 9.87
N SER A 96 -15.24 -19.88 9.92
CA SER A 96 -16.36 -19.21 9.24
C SER A 96 -16.52 -17.76 9.71
N PRO A 97 -16.83 -16.80 8.81
CA PRO A 97 -17.22 -16.98 7.40
C PRO A 97 -16.04 -16.97 6.40
N ILE A 98 -14.79 -17.04 6.85
CA ILE A 98 -13.60 -16.98 5.99
C ILE A 98 -13.21 -18.40 5.53
N HIS A 99 -12.90 -18.58 4.25
CA HIS A 99 -12.70 -19.89 3.63
C HIS A 99 -11.36 -20.05 2.90
N ASN A 100 -10.74 -18.98 2.43
CA ASN A 100 -9.47 -19.06 1.72
C ASN A 100 -8.35 -19.58 2.63
N GLN A 101 -7.44 -20.40 2.08
CA GLN A 101 -6.45 -21.18 2.84
C GLN A 101 -5.02 -20.62 2.77
N ILE A 102 -4.87 -19.31 2.51
CA ILE A 102 -3.56 -18.67 2.47
C ILE A 102 -2.94 -18.65 3.87
N GLY A 103 -3.72 -18.32 4.90
CA GLY A 103 -3.31 -18.34 6.32
C GLY A 103 -2.86 -19.72 6.76
N ARG A 104 -3.58 -20.78 6.36
CA ARG A 104 -3.17 -22.17 6.56
C ARG A 104 -1.77 -22.44 6.00
N SER A 105 -1.51 -22.00 4.77
CA SER A 105 -0.21 -22.22 4.11
C SER A 105 0.92 -21.47 4.81
N ILE A 106 0.65 -20.28 5.34
CA ILE A 106 1.60 -19.51 6.18
C ILE A 106 1.91 -20.27 7.47
N VAL A 107 0.88 -20.75 8.20
CA VAL A 107 1.06 -21.56 9.42
C VAL A 107 1.93 -22.77 9.14
N GLU A 108 1.64 -23.53 8.07
CA GLU A 108 2.41 -24.71 7.69
C GLU A 108 3.88 -24.39 7.39
N ALA A 109 4.16 -23.31 6.66
CA ALA A 109 5.52 -22.89 6.35
C ALA A 109 6.31 -22.46 7.60
N VAL A 110 5.68 -21.66 8.48
CA VAL A 110 6.30 -21.18 9.73
C VAL A 110 6.54 -22.33 10.70
N VAL A 111 5.54 -23.19 10.93
CA VAL A 111 5.68 -24.34 11.84
C VAL A 111 6.77 -25.28 11.36
N ARG A 112 6.84 -25.57 10.05
CA ARG A 112 7.94 -26.37 9.48
C ARG A 112 9.30 -25.73 9.77
N ALA A 113 9.45 -24.44 9.52
CA ALA A 113 10.72 -23.74 9.76
C ALA A 113 11.11 -23.69 11.24
N GLY A 114 10.16 -23.43 12.13
CA GLY A 114 10.37 -23.40 13.59
C GLY A 114 10.78 -24.77 14.14
N GLN A 115 10.15 -25.85 13.67
CA GLN A 115 10.53 -27.22 14.03
C GLN A 115 11.92 -27.59 13.51
N GLU A 116 12.28 -27.13 12.31
CA GLU A 116 13.61 -27.29 11.72
C GLU A 116 14.67 -26.38 12.37
N LYS A 117 14.26 -25.42 13.22
CA LYS A 117 15.10 -24.34 13.76
C LYS A 117 15.84 -23.57 12.65
N ARG A 118 15.18 -23.43 11.50
CA ARG A 118 15.70 -22.72 10.34
C ARG A 118 15.22 -21.27 10.40
N LYS A 119 16.11 -20.32 10.12
CA LYS A 119 15.72 -18.92 9.98
C LYS A 119 14.74 -18.80 8.81
N PHE A 120 13.54 -18.32 9.12
CA PHE A 120 12.46 -18.12 8.16
C PHE A 120 11.64 -16.91 8.57
N ARG A 121 11.31 -16.05 7.61
CA ARG A 121 10.55 -14.82 7.87
C ARG A 121 9.33 -14.70 6.96
N VAL A 122 8.21 -14.28 7.52
CA VAL A 122 7.02 -13.82 6.81
C VAL A 122 6.87 -12.34 7.16
N ILE A 123 7.07 -11.47 6.18
CA ILE A 123 7.03 -10.03 6.33
C ILE A 123 5.81 -9.54 5.58
N VAL A 124 4.88 -8.90 6.28
CA VAL A 124 3.61 -8.47 5.72
C VAL A 124 3.48 -6.96 5.90
N ILE A 125 3.22 -6.25 4.80
CA ILE A 125 2.92 -4.82 4.79
C ILE A 125 1.49 -4.63 4.30
N ILE A 126 0.65 -4.02 5.11
CA ILE A 126 -0.76 -3.72 4.81
C ILE A 126 -1.12 -2.30 5.24
N PRO A 127 -2.27 -1.74 4.83
CA PRO A 127 -2.74 -0.44 5.32
C PRO A 127 -2.90 -0.46 6.84
N ALA A 128 -2.71 0.69 7.49
CA ALA A 128 -3.00 0.82 8.92
C ALA A 128 -4.52 0.81 9.13
N ILE A 129 -5.26 1.49 8.27
CA ILE A 129 -6.72 1.48 8.22
C ILE A 129 -7.16 1.13 6.79
N PRO A 130 -8.17 0.26 6.58
CA PRO A 130 -8.75 0.05 5.26
C PRO A 130 -9.37 1.35 4.70
N GLY A 131 -9.12 1.65 3.43
CA GLY A 131 -9.45 2.93 2.78
C GLY A 131 -10.94 3.12 2.51
N PHE A 132 -11.69 3.46 3.56
CA PHE A 132 -13.09 3.86 3.51
C PHE A 132 -13.25 5.18 4.26
N ALA A 133 -14.09 6.06 3.74
CA ALA A 133 -14.29 7.38 4.30
C ALA A 133 -14.97 7.33 5.68
N GLY A 134 -14.50 8.18 6.59
CA GLY A 134 -15.13 8.46 7.88
C GLY A 134 -14.27 8.07 9.08
N ASP A 135 -14.46 8.79 10.19
CA ASP A 135 -13.88 8.42 11.49
C ASP A 135 -14.40 7.04 11.89
N LEU A 136 -13.53 6.16 12.41
CA LEU A 136 -13.88 4.83 12.90
C LEU A 136 -15.03 4.82 13.93
N ARG A 137 -15.34 5.97 14.55
CA ARG A 137 -16.51 6.15 15.42
C ARG A 137 -17.84 6.13 14.68
N GLU A 138 -17.88 6.63 13.45
CA GLU A 138 -19.13 6.88 12.74
C GLU A 138 -19.79 5.58 12.29
N ASP A 139 -21.13 5.57 12.26
CA ASP A 139 -21.90 4.43 11.74
C ASP A 139 -21.51 4.10 10.29
N ALA A 140 -21.06 5.10 9.53
CA ALA A 140 -20.53 4.95 8.17
C ALA A 140 -19.26 4.06 8.12
N ALA A 141 -18.46 4.03 9.18
CA ALA A 141 -17.24 3.23 9.28
C ALA A 141 -17.48 1.78 9.75
N THR A 142 -18.73 1.34 9.88
CA THR A 142 -19.06 -0.03 10.31
C THR A 142 -18.44 -1.10 9.39
N GLY A 143 -18.39 -0.84 8.08
CA GLY A 143 -17.71 -1.72 7.13
C GLY A 143 -16.20 -1.79 7.37
N THR A 144 -15.56 -0.65 7.61
CA THR A 144 -14.14 -0.55 7.95
C THR A 144 -13.82 -1.33 9.22
N ARG A 145 -14.63 -1.15 10.27
CA ARG A 145 -14.48 -1.88 11.54
C ARG A 145 -14.65 -3.39 11.36
N ALA A 146 -15.58 -3.83 10.51
CA ALA A 146 -15.77 -5.23 10.19
C ALA A 146 -14.55 -5.85 9.48
N ILE A 147 -13.98 -5.14 8.50
CA ILE A 147 -12.77 -5.57 7.81
C ILE A 147 -11.59 -5.67 8.78
N MET A 148 -11.39 -4.66 9.64
CA MET A 148 -10.35 -4.69 10.66
C MET A 148 -10.53 -5.86 11.63
N ASP A 149 -11.77 -6.13 12.06
CA ASP A 149 -12.09 -7.28 12.94
C ASP A 149 -11.68 -8.61 12.30
N TYR A 150 -12.06 -8.86 11.04
CA TYR A 150 -11.67 -10.07 10.31
C TYR A 150 -10.17 -10.15 10.05
N GLN A 151 -9.51 -9.04 9.78
CA GLN A 151 -8.06 -8.96 9.65
C GLN A 151 -7.37 -9.37 10.96
N TYR A 152 -7.74 -8.78 12.10
CA TYR A 152 -7.16 -9.17 13.38
C TYR A 152 -7.49 -10.62 13.75
N LYS A 153 -8.68 -11.13 13.44
CA LYS A 153 -9.04 -12.55 13.63
C LYS A 153 -8.20 -13.50 12.77
N SER A 154 -7.83 -13.07 11.56
CA SER A 154 -6.94 -13.83 10.69
C SER A 154 -5.51 -13.86 11.27
N ILE A 155 -5.06 -12.75 11.84
CA ILE A 155 -3.67 -12.60 12.32
C ILE A 155 -3.47 -13.14 13.74
N CYS A 156 -4.14 -12.56 14.74
CA CYS A 156 -3.80 -12.78 16.16
C CYS A 156 -4.98 -12.93 17.14
N ARG A 157 -6.24 -12.75 16.72
CA ARG A 157 -7.40 -12.79 17.61
C ARG A 157 -8.22 -14.06 17.43
N GLY A 158 -8.33 -14.85 18.49
CA GLY A 158 -9.07 -16.11 18.50
C GLY A 158 -8.22 -17.33 18.17
N GLU A 159 -8.74 -18.51 18.52
CA GLU A 159 -8.00 -19.78 18.48
C GLU A 159 -7.59 -20.21 17.07
N HIS A 160 -8.34 -19.78 16.05
CA HIS A 160 -8.06 -20.08 14.65
C HIS A 160 -7.15 -19.05 13.97
N SER A 161 -6.70 -18.01 14.68
CA SER A 161 -5.76 -17.05 14.10
C SER A 161 -4.40 -17.69 13.77
N ILE A 162 -3.66 -17.11 12.81
CA ILE A 162 -2.33 -17.60 12.43
C ILE A 162 -1.42 -17.72 13.65
N PHE A 163 -1.41 -16.72 14.54
CA PHE A 163 -0.56 -16.72 15.72
C PHE A 163 -0.91 -17.86 16.68
N GLU A 164 -2.20 -18.07 16.97
CA GLU A 164 -2.61 -19.13 17.91
C GLU A 164 -2.39 -20.52 17.32
N GLN A 165 -2.58 -20.71 16.01
CA GLN A 165 -2.29 -21.98 15.34
C GLN A 165 -0.79 -22.31 15.32
N ILE A 166 0.09 -21.31 15.16
CA ILE A 166 1.55 -21.50 15.27
C ILE A 166 1.94 -21.86 16.71
N LYS A 167 1.42 -21.11 17.70
CA LYS A 167 1.68 -21.37 19.14
C LYS A 167 1.23 -22.76 19.56
N ALA A 168 0.08 -23.22 19.06
CA ALA A 168 -0.43 -24.56 19.35
C ALA A 168 0.53 -25.69 18.92
N GLN A 169 1.42 -25.43 17.97
CA GLN A 169 2.46 -26.35 17.51
C GLN A 169 3.81 -26.17 18.21
N GLY A 170 3.88 -25.31 19.25
CA GLY A 170 5.08 -25.09 20.06
C GLY A 170 6.13 -24.18 19.41
N VAL A 171 5.73 -23.36 18.43
CA VAL A 171 6.59 -22.37 17.77
C VAL A 171 6.13 -20.96 18.19
N ASP A 172 7.06 -20.04 18.42
CA ASP A 172 6.72 -18.63 18.68
C ASP A 172 6.49 -17.89 17.36
N PRO A 173 5.26 -17.42 17.06
CA PRO A 173 5.01 -16.67 15.83
C PRO A 173 5.84 -15.39 15.75
N ASN A 174 6.17 -14.74 16.86
CA ASN A 174 6.89 -13.46 16.83
C ASN A 174 8.34 -13.58 16.32
N GLU A 175 8.91 -14.79 16.31
CA GLU A 175 10.24 -15.03 15.74
C GLU A 175 10.22 -15.12 14.21
N HIS A 176 9.04 -15.35 13.62
CA HIS A 176 8.89 -15.73 12.21
C HIS A 176 8.00 -14.79 11.41
N ILE A 177 6.90 -14.28 11.96
CA ILE A 177 5.95 -13.44 11.25
C ILE A 177 5.91 -12.03 11.84
N SER A 178 5.92 -11.01 10.99
CA SER A 178 5.91 -9.60 11.39
C SER A 178 5.05 -8.78 10.44
N PHE A 179 4.24 -7.88 11.00
CA PHE A 179 3.31 -7.00 10.29
C PHE A 179 3.73 -5.54 10.43
N PHE A 180 3.66 -4.82 9.33
CA PHE A 180 4.03 -3.41 9.23
C PHE A 180 2.96 -2.63 8.48
N ASN A 181 2.87 -1.34 8.75
CA ASN A 181 2.18 -0.38 7.91
C ASN A 181 3.18 0.64 7.38
N LEU A 182 2.72 1.54 6.51
CA LEU A 182 3.51 2.64 5.99
C LEU A 182 2.89 3.98 6.38
N ARG A 183 3.72 4.95 6.77
CA ARG A 183 3.31 6.33 7.07
C ARG A 183 4.32 7.33 6.53
N SER A 184 3.84 8.52 6.25
CA SER A 184 4.66 9.68 5.93
C SER A 184 4.25 10.88 6.77
N TYR A 185 5.11 11.90 6.79
CA TYR A 185 4.81 13.21 7.35
C TYR A 185 5.14 14.27 6.31
N ASP A 186 4.52 15.44 6.47
CA ASP A 186 4.93 16.63 5.76
C ASP A 186 4.46 17.88 6.52
N ARG A 187 4.60 19.04 5.88
CA ARG A 187 3.98 20.29 6.30
C ARG A 187 3.29 20.95 5.10
N LEU A 188 2.13 21.56 5.34
CA LEU A 188 1.46 22.37 4.33
C LEU A 188 2.05 23.78 4.31
N ASN A 189 2.86 24.11 3.30
CA ASN A 189 3.34 25.49 3.18
C ASN A 189 2.20 26.43 2.75
N VAL A 190 2.04 27.54 3.48
CA VAL A 190 1.13 28.62 3.08
C VAL A 190 1.97 29.76 2.53
N THR A 191 2.34 29.63 1.26
CA THR A 191 3.17 30.63 0.56
C THR A 191 2.49 32.01 0.60
N ALA A 192 3.29 33.07 0.60
CA ALA A 192 2.75 34.44 0.52
C ALA A 192 1.89 34.65 -0.74
N THR A 193 2.21 33.90 -1.79
CA THR A 193 1.45 33.82 -3.04
C THR A 193 0.06 33.21 -2.82
N LEU A 194 -0.03 32.07 -2.12
CA LEU A 194 -1.30 31.44 -1.75
C LEU A 194 -2.20 32.39 -0.95
N LYS A 195 -1.65 33.07 0.07
CA LYS A 195 -2.41 34.04 0.88
C LYS A 195 -2.96 35.20 0.04
N ARG A 196 -2.15 35.74 -0.88
CA ARG A 196 -2.60 36.80 -1.80
C ARG A 196 -3.73 36.31 -2.71
N TYR A 197 -3.67 35.08 -3.20
CA TYR A 197 -4.74 34.54 -4.04
C TYR A 197 -6.01 34.25 -3.27
N GLU A 198 -5.93 33.75 -2.03
CA GLU A 198 -7.10 33.59 -1.18
C GLU A 198 -7.77 34.95 -0.89
N GLU A 199 -6.98 35.99 -0.60
CA GLU A 199 -7.47 37.36 -0.40
C GLU A 199 -8.11 37.96 -1.68
N GLN A 200 -7.49 37.76 -2.84
CA GLN A 200 -7.97 38.32 -4.12
C GLN A 200 -9.20 37.58 -4.67
N SER A 201 -9.22 36.25 -4.56
CA SER A 201 -10.34 35.42 -5.02
C SER A 201 -11.51 35.43 -4.04
N GLY A 202 -11.27 35.75 -2.76
CA GLY A 202 -12.26 35.66 -1.70
C GLY A 202 -12.66 34.22 -1.37
N MET A 203 -11.85 33.23 -1.76
CA MET A 203 -12.07 31.80 -1.56
C MET A 203 -10.82 31.17 -0.96
N LYS A 204 -10.96 30.12 -0.16
CA LYS A 204 -9.80 29.37 0.33
C LYS A 204 -9.32 28.37 -0.72
N TYR A 205 -8.03 28.04 -0.71
CA TYR A 205 -7.49 26.99 -1.59
C TYR A 205 -8.06 25.61 -1.28
N GLU A 206 -8.36 25.34 0.00
CA GLU A 206 -9.07 24.13 0.44
C GLU A 206 -10.44 23.96 -0.25
N ASP A 207 -11.13 25.07 -0.54
CA ASP A 207 -12.43 25.03 -1.23
C ASP A 207 -12.26 24.59 -2.69
N LEU A 208 -11.17 25.01 -3.33
CA LEU A 208 -10.80 24.58 -4.67
C LEU A 208 -10.45 23.09 -4.68
N GLN A 209 -9.56 22.64 -3.79
CA GLN A 209 -9.16 21.23 -3.70
C GLN A 209 -10.37 20.31 -3.48
N ARG A 210 -11.29 20.69 -2.57
CA ARG A 210 -12.52 19.92 -2.35
C ARG A 210 -13.37 19.82 -3.61
N ALA A 211 -13.45 20.88 -4.40
CA ALA A 211 -14.16 20.86 -5.67
C ALA A 211 -13.52 19.92 -6.70
N GLU A 212 -12.20 19.85 -6.72
CA GLU A 212 -11.44 18.96 -7.62
C GLU A 212 -11.59 17.50 -7.23
N VAL A 213 -11.60 17.21 -5.92
CA VAL A 213 -11.96 15.88 -5.40
C VAL A 213 -13.40 15.52 -5.78
N ASP A 214 -14.36 16.40 -5.52
CA ASP A 214 -15.77 16.19 -5.91
C ASP A 214 -15.92 15.93 -7.43
N GLU A 215 -15.09 16.58 -8.26
CA GLU A 215 -15.05 16.37 -9.71
C GLU A 215 -14.46 15.00 -10.09
N LEU A 216 -13.38 14.58 -9.44
CA LEU A 216 -12.73 13.28 -9.65
C LEU A 216 -13.64 12.13 -9.21
N GLU A 217 -14.36 12.29 -8.11
CA GLU A 217 -15.33 11.33 -7.58
C GLU A 217 -16.66 11.33 -8.35
N ALA A 218 -16.90 12.34 -9.19
CA ALA A 218 -18.17 12.49 -9.87
C ALA A 218 -18.44 11.33 -10.86
N PRO A 219 -19.64 10.72 -10.82
CA PRO A 219 -20.01 9.65 -11.75
C PRO A 219 -19.89 10.10 -13.21
N SER A 220 -19.48 9.18 -14.09
CA SER A 220 -19.39 9.44 -15.54
C SER A 220 -20.73 9.92 -16.13
N ASP A 221 -21.83 9.35 -15.64
CA ASP A 221 -23.20 9.72 -16.00
C ASP A 221 -23.87 10.51 -14.86
N GLY A 222 -23.77 11.85 -14.90
CA GLY A 222 -24.49 12.74 -13.97
C GLY A 222 -23.64 13.73 -13.17
N GLY A 223 -22.31 13.70 -13.32
CA GLY A 223 -21.36 14.58 -12.60
C GLY A 223 -21.20 16.02 -13.11
N THR A 224 -22.09 16.51 -13.98
CA THR A 224 -21.89 17.79 -14.71
C THR A 224 -21.80 19.00 -13.77
N GLU A 225 -22.59 19.03 -12.69
CA GLU A 225 -22.58 20.13 -11.72
C GLU A 225 -21.26 20.19 -10.92
N ALA A 226 -20.70 19.04 -10.52
CA ALA A 226 -19.41 18.97 -9.82
C ALA A 226 -18.27 19.48 -10.72
N ARG A 227 -18.25 19.04 -11.98
CA ARG A 227 -17.30 19.50 -13.01
C ARG A 227 -17.42 21.00 -13.29
N GLU A 228 -18.64 21.52 -13.42
CA GLU A 228 -18.87 22.96 -13.63
C GLU A 228 -18.44 23.80 -12.43
N ARG A 229 -18.73 23.32 -11.20
CA ARG A 229 -18.32 23.97 -9.96
C ARG A 229 -16.80 24.02 -9.81
N ALA A 230 -16.11 22.90 -10.06
CA ALA A 230 -14.65 22.86 -10.06
C ALA A 230 -14.04 23.78 -11.12
N ALA A 231 -14.59 23.79 -12.34
CA ALA A 231 -14.14 24.68 -13.41
C ALA A 231 -14.38 26.17 -13.11
N ASP A 232 -15.48 26.54 -12.46
CA ASP A 232 -15.73 27.92 -12.02
C ASP A 232 -14.76 28.34 -10.90
N MET A 233 -14.53 27.46 -9.92
CA MET A 233 -13.58 27.72 -8.84
C MET A 233 -12.15 27.85 -9.36
N ARG A 234 -11.70 26.97 -10.27
CA ARG A 234 -10.42 27.12 -10.97
C ARG A 234 -10.33 28.48 -11.65
N ARG A 235 -11.32 28.88 -12.44
CA ARG A 235 -11.31 30.20 -13.12
C ARG A 235 -11.18 31.39 -12.17
N ARG A 236 -11.80 31.35 -10.99
CA ARG A 236 -11.68 32.40 -9.98
C ARG A 236 -10.32 32.40 -9.29
N PHE A 237 -9.74 31.22 -9.08
CA PHE A 237 -8.44 31.06 -8.42
C PHE A 237 -7.26 31.33 -9.37
N THR A 238 -7.34 30.92 -10.64
CA THR A 238 -6.26 30.98 -11.65
C THR A 238 -6.31 32.22 -12.56
N SER A 239 -6.98 33.30 -12.14
CA SER A 239 -7.18 34.50 -12.98
C SER A 239 -5.90 35.29 -13.32
N HIS A 240 -4.73 34.88 -12.80
CA HIS A 240 -3.42 35.49 -13.05
C HIS A 240 -2.36 34.39 -13.34
N GLU A 241 -1.44 34.65 -14.27
CA GLU A 241 -0.45 33.71 -14.85
C GLU A 241 0.61 33.13 -13.87
N GLU A 242 0.55 33.45 -12.58
CA GLU A 242 1.45 32.87 -11.58
C GLU A 242 0.73 31.68 -10.90
N SER A 243 1.32 30.50 -11.05
CA SER A 243 0.73 29.25 -10.56
C SER A 243 0.80 29.17 -9.03
N VAL A 244 -0.34 28.89 -8.40
CA VAL A 244 -0.41 28.60 -6.96
C VAL A 244 -0.22 27.11 -6.76
N GLY A 245 0.77 26.71 -5.95
CA GLY A 245 1.11 25.30 -5.73
C GLY A 245 2.13 24.73 -6.73
N GLN A 246 2.76 25.59 -7.52
CA GLN A 246 4.01 25.26 -8.18
C GLN A 246 5.12 25.95 -7.40
N GLY A 247 5.59 25.29 -6.33
CA GLY A 247 6.94 25.53 -5.83
C GLY A 247 7.92 25.44 -7.02
N ASP A 248 9.02 26.20 -6.95
CA ASP A 248 10.04 26.35 -8.01
C ASP A 248 10.13 25.15 -8.98
N GLN A 249 9.47 25.24 -10.14
CA GLN A 249 9.44 24.16 -11.15
C GLN A 249 10.75 24.06 -11.95
N GLY A 250 11.87 24.35 -11.30
CA GLY A 250 13.22 24.26 -11.84
C GLY A 250 13.83 22.87 -11.78
N GLY A 251 13.02 21.80 -11.75
CA GLY A 251 13.52 20.42 -11.64
C GLY A 251 14.17 20.09 -10.29
N LEU A 252 13.73 20.76 -9.22
CA LEU A 252 14.21 20.58 -7.86
C LEU A 252 13.07 19.98 -7.01
N ILE A 253 13.44 19.08 -6.11
CA ILE A 253 12.65 18.68 -4.92
C ILE A 253 11.86 19.89 -4.41
N ASP A 254 10.55 19.76 -4.26
CA ASP A 254 9.68 20.86 -3.82
C ASP A 254 10.26 21.47 -2.55
N PRO A 255 10.71 22.75 -2.56
CA PRO A 255 11.30 23.38 -1.38
C PRO A 255 10.30 23.49 -0.21
N ASP A 256 9.02 23.25 -0.46
CA ASP A 256 7.96 23.35 0.53
C ASP A 256 7.73 22.04 1.30
N SER A 257 7.98 20.89 0.65
CA SER A 257 7.83 19.56 1.27
C SER A 257 9.08 19.16 2.06
N ILE A 258 8.85 18.55 3.22
CA ILE A 258 9.89 17.92 4.05
C ILE A 258 9.75 16.40 4.10
N ALA A 259 8.79 15.83 3.36
CA ALA A 259 8.59 14.38 3.28
C ALA A 259 9.82 13.67 2.71
N ASP A 260 10.50 14.31 1.76
CA ASP A 260 11.71 13.83 1.10
C ASP A 260 12.88 13.61 2.06
N ASP A 261 12.89 14.28 3.22
CA ASP A 261 13.96 14.13 4.21
C ASP A 261 13.97 12.75 4.90
N ALA A 262 12.86 12.03 4.82
CA ALA A 262 12.78 10.64 5.25
C ALA A 262 13.58 9.70 4.33
N MET A 263 13.90 10.14 3.11
CA MET A 263 14.56 9.36 2.05
C MET A 263 16.08 9.56 2.02
N LEU A 264 16.75 9.04 0.99
CA LEU A 264 18.20 9.12 0.83
C LEU A 264 18.62 10.52 0.38
N THR A 265 18.74 11.43 1.33
CA THR A 265 19.21 12.80 1.14
C THR A 265 20.08 13.25 2.33
N ASP A 266 20.90 14.28 2.11
CA ASP A 266 21.65 14.97 3.16
C ASP A 266 20.79 15.97 3.95
N LYS A 267 19.59 16.28 3.43
CA LYS A 267 18.61 17.17 4.07
C LYS A 267 17.95 16.53 5.28
N ARG A 268 17.40 17.39 6.15
CA ARG A 268 16.72 17.04 7.41
C ARG A 268 15.65 18.09 7.72
N PRO A 269 14.54 17.71 8.38
CA PRO A 269 13.50 18.66 8.76
C PRO A 269 14.03 19.82 9.62
N SER A 270 15.05 19.59 10.44
CA SER A 270 15.67 20.63 11.27
C SER A 270 16.51 21.66 10.49
N THR A 271 16.83 21.38 9.23
CA THR A 271 17.64 22.26 8.37
C THR A 271 16.85 22.95 7.28
N GLU A 272 15.63 22.50 6.99
CA GLU A 272 14.77 23.07 5.95
C GLU A 272 14.27 24.48 6.33
N PRO A 273 14.16 25.43 5.40
CA PRO A 273 13.64 26.77 5.72
C PRO A 273 12.14 26.72 6.00
N TRP A 274 11.58 27.75 6.64
CA TRP A 274 10.13 27.97 6.70
C TRP A 274 9.85 29.43 6.35
N GLU A 275 8.94 29.65 5.40
CA GLU A 275 8.56 30.98 4.98
C GLU A 275 7.40 31.49 5.84
N GLY A 276 7.70 32.40 6.78
CA GLY A 276 6.68 33.05 7.60
C GLY A 276 7.08 33.13 9.06
N ASP A 277 6.08 33.21 9.92
CA ASP A 277 6.29 33.14 11.37
C ASP A 277 6.71 31.71 11.76
N PRO A 278 7.90 31.50 12.34
CA PRO A 278 8.35 30.18 12.79
C PRO A 278 7.40 29.52 13.81
N GLU A 279 6.64 30.33 14.57
CA GLU A 279 5.67 29.80 15.52
C GLU A 279 4.40 29.28 14.82
N ALA A 280 4.08 29.75 13.61
CA ALA A 280 2.93 29.29 12.84
C ALA A 280 3.16 27.94 12.15
N GLU A 281 4.42 27.52 11.95
CA GLU A 281 4.75 26.24 11.29
C GLU A 281 4.13 25.03 12.01
N THR A 282 3.97 25.10 13.33
CA THR A 282 3.39 24.02 14.15
C THR A 282 1.97 23.67 13.74
N GLU A 283 1.21 24.63 13.19
CA GLU A 283 -0.15 24.40 12.70
C GLU A 283 -0.18 23.62 11.38
N HIS A 284 0.96 23.50 10.69
CA HIS A 284 1.04 23.00 9.32
C HIS A 284 1.62 21.59 9.21
N PHE A 285 2.30 21.08 10.24
CA PHE A 285 2.78 19.70 10.23
C PHE A 285 1.61 18.71 10.28
N PHE A 286 1.70 17.70 9.44
CA PHE A 286 0.76 16.59 9.42
C PHE A 286 1.48 15.26 9.12
N GLN A 287 0.80 14.17 9.44
CA GLN A 287 1.14 12.82 9.01
C GLN A 287 -0.06 12.17 8.34
N GLU A 288 0.21 11.22 7.47
CA GLU A 288 -0.81 10.35 6.89
C GLU A 288 -0.24 8.94 6.66
N GLU A 289 -1.12 7.94 6.64
CA GLU A 289 -0.74 6.62 6.15
C GLU A 289 -0.40 6.63 4.65
N LEU A 290 0.58 5.83 4.25
CA LEU A 290 0.77 5.51 2.85
C LEU A 290 -0.06 4.27 2.56
N TYR A 291 -1.17 4.47 1.85
CA TYR A 291 -2.16 3.42 1.65
C TYR A 291 -1.63 2.29 0.75
N VAL A 292 -1.39 1.13 1.34
CA VAL A 292 -0.84 -0.05 0.66
C VAL A 292 -1.92 -0.69 -0.21
N HIS A 293 -2.03 -0.23 -1.46
CA HIS A 293 -2.95 -0.82 -2.43
C HIS A 293 -2.33 -1.97 -3.24
N ALA A 294 -1.06 -2.30 -3.02
CA ALA A 294 -0.37 -3.39 -3.71
C ALA A 294 -1.09 -4.74 -3.49
N LYS A 295 -0.85 -5.70 -4.40
CA LYS A 295 -1.19 -7.12 -4.25
C LYS A 295 -0.03 -7.95 -4.76
N ILE A 296 1.08 -7.92 -4.02
CA ILE A 296 2.36 -8.50 -4.39
C ILE A 296 2.77 -9.53 -3.33
N CYS A 297 3.29 -10.67 -3.78
CA CYS A 297 3.92 -11.68 -2.94
C CYS A 297 5.25 -12.11 -3.55
N ILE A 298 6.35 -12.00 -2.81
CA ILE A 298 7.70 -12.39 -3.21
C ILE A 298 8.16 -13.53 -2.31
N ILE A 299 8.59 -14.63 -2.92
CA ILE A 299 9.01 -15.84 -2.20
C ILE A 299 10.46 -16.15 -2.55
N ASP A 300 11.31 -16.18 -1.52
CA ASP A 300 12.72 -16.60 -1.57
C ASP A 300 13.60 -15.89 -2.61
N ASP A 301 13.27 -14.67 -3.05
CA ASP A 301 13.86 -14.04 -4.24
C ASP A 301 13.84 -14.96 -5.49
N GLN A 302 12.82 -15.82 -5.63
CA GLN A 302 12.63 -16.71 -6.78
C GLN A 302 11.35 -16.38 -7.54
N TYR A 303 10.25 -16.28 -6.81
CA TYR A 303 8.91 -16.15 -7.38
C TYR A 303 8.30 -14.81 -6.99
N VAL A 304 7.56 -14.22 -7.93
CA VAL A 304 6.73 -13.05 -7.69
C VAL A 304 5.31 -13.38 -8.14
N ILE A 305 4.33 -13.16 -7.27
CA ILE A 305 2.91 -13.07 -7.64
C ILE A 305 2.55 -11.59 -7.61
N CYS A 306 1.95 -11.08 -8.69
CA CYS A 306 1.51 -9.69 -8.78
C CYS A 306 0.18 -9.62 -9.54
N GLY A 307 -0.77 -8.82 -9.08
CA GLY A 307 -2.04 -8.66 -9.78
C GLY A 307 -3.05 -7.80 -9.03
N SER A 308 -4.32 -8.13 -9.18
CA SER A 308 -5.44 -7.42 -8.56
C SER A 308 -5.98 -8.07 -7.28
N SER A 309 -5.69 -9.37 -7.06
CA SER A 309 -6.34 -10.16 -6.02
C SER A 309 -5.86 -9.82 -4.61
N ASN A 310 -6.78 -9.38 -3.76
CA ASN A 310 -6.52 -9.20 -2.35
C ASN A 310 -6.43 -10.53 -1.60
N ILE A 311 -5.82 -10.57 -0.41
CA ILE A 311 -5.92 -11.73 0.48
C ILE A 311 -7.24 -11.60 1.25
N ASN A 312 -8.31 -12.07 0.63
CA ASN A 312 -9.68 -12.13 1.16
C ASN A 312 -10.48 -13.17 0.33
N ASP A 313 -11.62 -13.63 0.83
CA ASP A 313 -12.45 -14.61 0.13
C ASP A 313 -12.98 -14.07 -1.19
N ARG A 314 -13.35 -12.77 -1.21
CA ARG A 314 -13.84 -12.07 -2.39
C ARG A 314 -12.90 -12.21 -3.60
N SER A 315 -11.60 -12.13 -3.41
CA SER A 315 -10.62 -12.25 -4.49
C SER A 315 -10.11 -13.69 -4.69
N GLN A 316 -10.14 -14.55 -3.67
CA GLN A 316 -9.42 -15.83 -3.68
C GLN A 316 -10.28 -17.06 -4.03
N LEU A 317 -11.60 -17.01 -3.85
CA LEU A 317 -12.45 -18.21 -4.02
C LEU A 317 -12.92 -18.47 -5.46
N GLY A 318 -12.75 -17.50 -6.37
CA GLY A 318 -13.09 -17.65 -7.79
C GLY A 318 -14.55 -17.34 -8.14
N TYR A 319 -15.49 -17.54 -7.22
CA TYR A 319 -16.92 -17.33 -7.45
C TYR A 319 -17.46 -15.96 -6.98
N HIS A 320 -16.60 -15.14 -6.40
CA HIS A 320 -16.85 -13.74 -6.09
C HIS A 320 -16.25 -12.87 -7.20
N ASP A 321 -15.38 -11.90 -6.88
CA ASP A 321 -14.82 -10.96 -7.85
C ASP A 321 -13.94 -11.67 -8.88
N SER A 322 -13.99 -11.17 -10.13
CA SER A 322 -13.07 -11.61 -11.17
C SER A 322 -11.73 -10.94 -10.99
N GLU A 323 -10.67 -11.72 -10.82
CA GLU A 323 -9.32 -11.22 -10.56
C GLU A 323 -8.33 -11.78 -11.58
N LEU A 324 -7.26 -11.02 -11.84
CA LEU A 324 -6.14 -11.47 -12.67
C LEU A 324 -4.83 -11.26 -11.93
N SER A 325 -3.95 -12.25 -11.98
CA SER A 325 -2.59 -12.15 -11.47
C SER A 325 -1.61 -12.89 -12.37
N ILE A 326 -0.34 -12.55 -12.23
CA ILE A 326 0.76 -13.20 -12.93
C ILE A 326 1.71 -13.80 -11.90
N VAL A 327 2.05 -15.08 -12.09
CA VAL A 327 3.11 -15.78 -11.34
C VAL A 327 4.36 -15.76 -12.20
N MET A 328 5.43 -15.19 -11.70
CA MET A 328 6.67 -14.94 -12.44
C MET A 328 7.85 -15.64 -11.77
N HIS A 329 8.62 -16.38 -12.57
CA HIS A 329 9.89 -16.99 -12.18
C HIS A 329 10.95 -16.65 -13.23
N ASP A 330 11.94 -15.84 -12.83
CA ASP A 330 13.02 -15.46 -13.73
C ASP A 330 14.10 -16.56 -13.81
N ARG A 331 14.47 -16.91 -15.04
CA ARG A 331 15.56 -17.85 -15.32
C ARG A 331 16.92 -17.15 -15.34
N ASP A 332 16.95 -15.83 -15.48
CA ASP A 332 18.15 -15.05 -15.22
C ASP A 332 18.43 -15.06 -13.73
N LYS A 333 19.61 -15.55 -13.36
CA LYS A 333 20.03 -15.71 -11.98
C LYS A 333 21.14 -14.75 -11.62
N VAL A 334 21.11 -14.29 -10.38
CA VAL A 334 22.14 -13.44 -9.77
C VAL A 334 22.70 -14.12 -8.54
N ASP A 335 24.02 -14.04 -8.39
CA ASP A 335 24.72 -14.48 -7.19
C ASP A 335 24.50 -13.45 -6.07
N ILE A 336 23.83 -13.89 -5.00
CA ILE A 336 23.62 -13.10 -3.79
C ILE A 336 23.98 -13.94 -2.56
N THR A 337 23.71 -13.38 -1.38
CA THR A 337 23.77 -14.10 -0.11
C THR A 337 22.38 -14.21 0.48
N MET A 338 22.05 -15.34 1.12
CA MET A 338 20.81 -15.57 1.86
C MET A 338 21.16 -16.22 3.19
N ASP A 339 20.90 -15.54 4.31
CA ASP A 339 21.33 -15.95 5.65
C ASP A 339 22.84 -16.22 5.74
N GLY A 340 23.66 -15.36 5.11
CA GLY A 340 25.11 -15.50 5.09
C GLY A 340 25.67 -16.59 4.16
N ALA A 341 24.82 -17.37 3.47
CA ALA A 341 25.23 -18.41 2.54
C ALA A 341 25.08 -17.97 1.06
N PRO A 342 25.95 -18.43 0.13
CA PRO A 342 25.77 -18.18 -1.30
C PRO A 342 24.41 -18.68 -1.81
N TYR A 343 23.74 -17.85 -2.59
CA TYR A 343 22.39 -18.13 -3.08
C TYR A 343 22.19 -17.57 -4.50
N GLN A 344 21.51 -18.35 -5.34
CA GLN A 344 21.21 -18.02 -6.74
C GLN A 344 19.78 -17.48 -6.84
N ALA A 345 19.61 -16.17 -6.71
CA ALA A 345 18.29 -15.53 -6.79
C ALA A 345 17.84 -15.31 -8.23
N ALA A 346 16.53 -15.28 -8.46
CA ALA A 346 15.92 -14.84 -9.71
C ALA A 346 16.03 -13.31 -9.81
N ARG A 347 16.59 -12.79 -10.91
CA ARG A 347 16.88 -11.35 -11.04
C ARG A 347 15.65 -10.49 -10.76
N LEU A 348 14.53 -10.77 -11.43
CA LEU A 348 13.27 -10.03 -11.23
C LEU A 348 12.83 -9.93 -9.76
N ALA A 349 12.77 -11.08 -9.07
CA ALA A 349 12.30 -11.13 -7.68
C ALA A 349 13.24 -10.39 -6.74
N TYR A 350 14.55 -10.61 -6.92
CA TYR A 350 15.61 -9.94 -6.16
C TYR A 350 15.58 -8.42 -6.34
N THR A 351 15.52 -7.93 -7.58
CA THR A 351 15.54 -6.49 -7.87
C THR A 351 14.26 -5.82 -7.39
N LEU A 352 13.09 -6.42 -7.60
CA LEU A 352 11.82 -5.89 -7.12
C LEU A 352 11.81 -5.75 -5.59
N ARG A 353 12.18 -6.82 -4.88
CA ARG A 353 12.26 -6.81 -3.42
C ARG A 353 13.27 -5.80 -2.91
N SER A 354 14.43 -5.67 -3.58
CA SER A 354 15.47 -4.69 -3.22
C SER A 354 15.02 -3.24 -3.44
N ILE A 355 14.19 -2.95 -4.43
CA ILE A 355 13.62 -1.61 -4.65
C ILE A 355 12.62 -1.30 -3.53
N LEU A 356 11.63 -2.17 -3.32
CA LEU A 356 10.60 -1.99 -2.28
C LEU A 356 11.21 -1.81 -0.89
N TRP A 357 12.18 -2.66 -0.51
CA TRP A 357 12.81 -2.54 0.81
C TRP A 357 13.64 -1.28 0.97
N ARG A 358 14.25 -0.76 -0.10
CA ARG A 358 14.97 0.51 -0.02
C ARG A 358 14.03 1.69 0.07
N GLU A 359 12.91 1.67 -0.64
CA GLU A 359 11.85 2.67 -0.48
C GLU A 359 11.39 2.72 0.99
N HIS A 360 10.97 1.58 1.53
CA HIS A 360 10.45 1.46 2.89
C HIS A 360 11.46 1.86 3.98
N LEU A 361 12.77 1.70 3.71
CA LEU A 361 13.87 2.07 4.62
C LEU A 361 14.44 3.49 4.39
N GLY A 362 13.93 4.24 3.40
CA GLY A 362 14.45 5.57 3.04
C GLY A 362 15.86 5.53 2.44
N LEU A 363 16.15 4.51 1.64
CA LEU A 363 17.43 4.22 0.98
C LEU A 363 17.38 4.42 -0.55
N LEU A 364 16.28 4.99 -1.06
CA LEU A 364 16.20 5.54 -2.41
C LEU A 364 16.26 7.06 -2.34
N GLU A 365 16.80 7.68 -3.39
CA GLU A 365 16.73 9.13 -3.54
C GLU A 365 15.24 9.56 -3.61
N PRO A 366 14.90 10.76 -3.09
CA PRO A 366 13.56 11.30 -3.24
C PRO A 366 13.15 11.38 -4.72
N GLN A 367 11.89 11.05 -5.02
CA GLN A 367 11.37 11.10 -6.37
C GLN A 367 10.94 12.53 -6.72
N SER A 368 11.28 12.97 -7.93
CA SER A 368 10.79 14.25 -8.46
C SER A 368 9.28 14.18 -8.72
N LEU A 369 8.58 15.30 -8.49
CA LEU A 369 7.19 15.48 -8.92
C LEU A 369 7.04 15.39 -10.44
N ASP A 370 8.05 15.83 -11.19
CA ASP A 370 8.11 15.66 -12.64
C ASP A 370 8.76 14.31 -12.98
N ALA A 371 7.93 13.36 -13.38
CA ALA A 371 8.34 12.04 -13.82
C ALA A 371 8.40 11.91 -15.35
N THR A 372 8.33 13.02 -16.10
CA THR A 372 8.31 13.01 -17.58
C THR A 372 9.52 12.30 -18.19
N ASP A 373 10.68 12.41 -17.56
CA ASP A 373 11.92 11.76 -17.98
C ASP A 373 12.28 10.52 -17.14
N ASP A 374 11.44 10.14 -16.15
CA ASP A 374 11.68 8.95 -15.34
C ASP A 374 11.42 7.69 -16.17
N PRO A 375 12.43 6.82 -16.39
CA PRO A 375 12.27 5.62 -17.19
C PRO A 375 11.21 4.64 -16.66
N ASN A 376 10.94 4.65 -15.35
CA ASN A 376 9.92 3.82 -14.71
C ASN A 376 8.51 4.42 -14.83
N ALA A 377 8.38 5.72 -15.14
CA ALA A 377 7.10 6.37 -15.42
C ALA A 377 6.71 6.32 -16.92
N GLN A 378 7.64 5.89 -17.79
CA GLN A 378 7.38 5.74 -19.22
C GLN A 378 6.68 4.42 -19.57
N PRO A 379 5.83 4.39 -20.60
CA PRO A 379 5.29 3.15 -21.14
C PRO A 379 6.41 2.18 -21.54
N PRO A 380 6.23 0.87 -21.33
CA PRO A 380 7.24 -0.11 -21.68
C PRO A 380 7.53 -0.10 -23.19
N SER A 381 8.80 0.13 -23.55
CA SER A 381 9.37 0.03 -24.89
C SER A 381 10.31 -1.17 -25.06
N THR A 382 10.79 -1.42 -26.28
CA THR A 382 11.81 -2.46 -26.56
C THR A 382 13.15 -2.23 -25.86
N SER A 383 13.34 -1.04 -25.30
CA SER A 383 14.49 -0.62 -24.53
C SER A 383 14.00 0.12 -23.29
N SER A 384 13.27 -0.57 -22.42
CA SER A 384 12.87 -0.03 -21.11
C SER A 384 13.98 -0.32 -20.11
N PRO A 385 14.89 0.62 -19.82
CA PRO A 385 15.86 0.41 -18.76
C PRO A 385 15.11 0.41 -17.42
N ASN A 386 15.21 -0.67 -16.64
CA ASN A 386 14.87 -0.59 -15.22
C ASN A 386 16.08 -0.01 -14.49
N ALA A 387 15.91 1.17 -13.90
CA ALA A 387 16.93 1.75 -13.05
C ALA A 387 16.96 1.00 -11.71
N ASN A 388 17.91 0.07 -11.55
CA ASN A 388 18.06 -0.68 -10.30
C ASN A 388 18.74 0.16 -9.19
N HIS A 389 19.30 1.33 -9.51
CA HIS A 389 20.06 2.18 -8.59
C HIS A 389 21.11 1.37 -7.80
N GLU A 390 22.03 0.71 -8.51
CA GLU A 390 23.09 -0.09 -7.88
C GLU A 390 24.01 0.79 -7.03
N GLY A 391 24.50 0.26 -5.91
CA GLY A 391 25.32 1.01 -4.96
C GLY A 391 25.30 0.41 -3.56
N ARG A 392 25.83 1.15 -2.60
CA ARG A 392 25.95 0.72 -1.21
C ARG A 392 24.59 0.37 -0.59
N GLU A 393 23.57 1.13 -0.94
CA GLU A 393 22.20 0.99 -0.43
C GLU A 393 21.53 -0.26 -1.02
N PHE A 394 21.81 -0.58 -2.28
CA PHE A 394 21.39 -1.84 -2.92
C PHE A 394 22.08 -3.05 -2.28
N ASP A 395 23.41 -2.96 -2.06
CA ASP A 395 24.18 -4.01 -1.40
C ASP A 395 23.73 -4.23 0.05
N PHE A 396 23.30 -3.17 0.74
CA PHE A 396 22.84 -3.26 2.13
C PHE A 396 21.59 -4.14 2.27
N VAL A 397 20.71 -4.11 1.28
CA VAL A 397 19.49 -4.92 1.27
C VAL A 397 19.68 -6.28 0.60
N SER A 398 20.88 -6.64 0.12
CA SER A 398 21.03 -7.81 -0.76
C SER A 398 20.59 -9.13 -0.13
N ASP A 399 20.91 -9.35 1.15
CA ASP A 399 20.54 -10.55 1.91
C ASP A 399 19.31 -10.26 2.80
N ALA A 400 18.13 -10.73 2.37
CA ALA A 400 16.86 -10.52 3.05
C ALA A 400 16.81 -11.09 4.48
N LEU A 401 17.71 -12.03 4.84
CA LEU A 401 17.80 -12.65 6.16
C LEU A 401 19.01 -12.16 6.98
N CYS A 402 19.72 -11.14 6.48
CA CYS A 402 20.84 -10.50 7.16
C CYS A 402 20.40 -9.94 8.53
N PRO A 403 21.07 -10.34 9.64
CA PRO A 403 20.72 -9.83 10.97
C PRO A 403 20.83 -8.30 11.10
N LYS A 404 21.82 -7.69 10.43
CA LYS A 404 22.01 -6.24 10.46
C LYS A 404 20.88 -5.50 9.74
N LEU A 405 20.50 -5.98 8.55
CA LEU A 405 19.38 -5.43 7.79
C LEU A 405 18.08 -5.54 8.59
N TRP A 406 17.80 -6.71 9.16
CA TRP A 406 16.61 -6.90 9.99
C TRP A 406 16.60 -6.03 11.25
N ALA A 407 17.75 -5.86 11.91
CA ALA A 407 17.87 -4.94 13.04
C ALA A 407 17.54 -3.50 12.63
N THR A 408 18.08 -3.03 11.51
CA THR A 408 17.76 -1.69 10.97
C THR A 408 16.28 -1.55 10.62
N TRP A 409 15.69 -2.57 9.97
CA TRP A 409 14.26 -2.60 9.65
C TRP A 409 13.39 -2.43 10.90
N CYS A 410 13.63 -3.24 11.93
CA CYS A 410 12.88 -3.16 13.18
C CYS A 410 13.17 -1.87 13.98
N GLU A 411 14.40 -1.37 13.96
CA GLU A 411 14.78 -0.13 14.66
C GLU A 411 14.11 1.09 14.05
N GLN A 412 14.08 1.18 12.71
CA GLN A 412 13.36 2.24 12.01
C GLN A 412 11.86 2.14 12.26
N ALA A 413 11.24 0.95 12.10
CA ALA A 413 9.82 0.77 12.42
C ALA A 413 9.48 1.19 13.86
N THR A 414 10.33 0.82 14.83
CA THR A 414 10.16 1.20 16.25
C THR A 414 10.28 2.71 16.44
N THR A 415 11.29 3.33 15.82
CA THR A 415 11.55 4.77 15.94
C THR A 415 10.43 5.58 15.30
N ASN A 416 10.07 5.26 14.06
CA ASN A 416 9.00 5.91 13.31
C ASN A 416 7.68 5.79 14.07
N THR A 417 7.26 4.58 14.50
CA THR A 417 6.04 4.40 15.31
C THR A 417 6.06 5.26 16.57
N ALA A 418 7.21 5.37 17.26
CA ALA A 418 7.31 6.20 18.46
C ALA A 418 7.17 7.70 18.17
N VAL A 419 7.79 8.19 17.09
CA VAL A 419 7.71 9.60 16.67
C VAL A 419 6.28 9.95 16.24
N PHE A 420 5.67 9.14 15.37
CA PHE A 420 4.29 9.38 14.90
C PHE A 420 3.28 9.36 16.05
N ARG A 421 3.43 8.43 16.99
CA ARG A 421 2.62 8.36 18.21
C ARG A 421 2.78 9.62 19.07
N ASP A 422 4.01 10.08 19.30
CA ASP A 422 4.29 11.20 20.21
C ASP A 422 3.88 12.57 19.63
N LEU A 423 4.14 12.80 18.35
CA LEU A 423 3.89 14.08 17.71
C LEU A 423 2.43 14.24 17.27
N PHE A 424 1.86 13.21 16.65
CA PHE A 424 0.58 13.30 15.94
C PHE A 424 -0.54 12.50 16.61
N HIS A 425 -0.21 11.71 17.65
CA HIS A 425 -1.13 10.71 18.18
C HIS A 425 -1.72 9.85 17.05
N ALA A 426 -0.86 9.42 16.13
CA ALA A 426 -1.26 8.68 14.94
C ALA A 426 -1.98 7.37 15.34
N ASP A 427 -3.16 7.16 14.78
CA ASP A 427 -3.96 5.96 14.95
C ASP A 427 -3.92 5.09 13.68
N PRO A 428 -4.08 3.77 13.79
CA PRO A 428 -4.23 2.97 15.02
C PRO A 428 -2.94 2.83 15.84
N ASP A 429 -3.06 2.53 17.14
CA ASP A 429 -1.94 2.33 18.07
C ASP A 429 -2.22 1.27 19.16
N ASP A 430 -1.18 0.55 19.61
CA ASP A 430 -1.28 -0.48 20.67
C ASP A 430 -1.66 0.05 22.06
N ARG A 431 -1.59 1.37 22.27
CA ARG A 431 -2.10 2.02 23.50
C ARG A 431 -3.61 2.21 23.49
N ILE A 432 -4.25 2.10 22.34
CA ILE A 432 -5.68 2.27 22.18
C ILE A 432 -6.35 0.90 22.22
N ARG A 433 -6.82 0.44 23.39
CA ARG A 433 -7.43 -0.90 23.52
C ARG A 433 -8.93 -0.90 23.64
N THR A 434 -9.49 0.26 23.98
CA THR A 434 -10.92 0.50 24.14
C THR A 434 -11.38 1.72 23.35
N TRP A 435 -12.68 1.87 23.13
CA TRP A 435 -13.22 3.10 22.55
C TRP A 435 -12.96 4.31 23.44
N ALA A 436 -12.93 4.12 24.77
CA ALA A 436 -12.55 5.16 25.71
C ALA A 436 -11.09 5.60 25.55
N ASP A 437 -10.17 4.66 25.29
CA ASP A 437 -8.78 5.02 24.97
C ASP A 437 -8.73 5.79 23.65
N TYR A 438 -9.46 5.35 22.63
CA TYR A 438 -9.52 6.02 21.34
C TYR A 438 -10.01 7.47 21.48
N ASP A 439 -11.08 7.70 22.26
CA ASP A 439 -11.61 9.03 22.59
C ASP A 439 -10.66 9.92 23.37
N SER A 440 -9.80 9.32 24.21
CA SER A 440 -8.78 10.07 24.94
C SER A 440 -7.52 10.36 24.11
N PHE A 441 -7.24 9.51 23.13
CA PHE A 441 -5.98 9.49 22.41
C PHE A 441 -6.06 10.28 21.11
N THR A 442 -7.08 10.04 20.29
CA THR A 442 -7.25 10.74 19.01
C THR A 442 -7.91 12.09 19.23
N PRO A 443 -7.44 13.16 18.54
CA PRO A 443 -8.14 14.42 18.58
C PRO A 443 -9.60 14.26 18.11
N ASN A 444 -10.54 14.96 18.76
CA ASN A 444 -11.95 14.88 18.40
C ASN A 444 -12.32 16.03 17.44
N PRO A 445 -12.39 15.78 16.12
CA PRO A 445 -12.53 16.86 15.13
C PRO A 445 -13.82 17.67 15.30
N LYS A 446 -14.84 17.09 15.97
CA LYS A 446 -16.14 17.72 16.20
C LYS A 446 -16.22 18.50 17.52
N GLY A 447 -15.24 18.33 18.42
CA GLY A 447 -15.29 18.83 19.80
C GLY A 447 -14.18 19.81 20.19
N ASP A 448 -12.97 19.65 19.67
CA ASP A 448 -11.78 20.40 20.11
C ASP A 448 -11.17 21.31 19.03
N GLY A 449 -11.66 21.26 17.79
CA GLY A 449 -11.14 22.05 16.67
C GLY A 449 -9.83 21.53 16.09
N HIS A 450 -9.36 20.37 16.56
CA HIS A 450 -8.13 19.74 16.10
C HIS A 450 -8.35 18.99 14.77
N ARG A 451 -7.43 19.17 13.83
CA ARG A 451 -7.44 18.48 12.54
C ARG A 451 -6.81 17.10 12.66
N GLN A 452 -7.44 16.06 12.12
CA GLN A 452 -6.84 14.72 12.08
C GLN A 452 -5.49 14.75 11.34
N GLY A 453 -4.56 13.91 11.76
CA GLY A 453 -3.21 13.82 11.20
C GLY A 453 -2.27 14.97 11.57
N HIS A 454 -2.76 16.09 12.12
CA HIS A 454 -1.90 17.20 12.54
C HIS A 454 -1.29 16.99 13.94
N LEU A 455 -0.34 17.84 14.33
CA LEU A 455 0.30 17.74 15.65
C LEU A 455 -0.72 17.74 16.78
N TYR A 456 -0.63 16.75 17.66
CA TYR A 456 -1.49 16.61 18.84
C TYR A 456 -1.32 17.78 19.82
N ASN A 457 -0.06 18.18 20.05
CA ASN A 457 0.28 19.25 20.98
C ASN A 457 0.97 20.39 20.22
N THR A 458 0.22 21.45 19.95
CA THR A 458 0.69 22.65 19.26
C THR A 458 1.51 23.60 20.14
N ASP A 459 1.59 23.37 21.46
CA ASP A 459 2.44 24.16 22.35
C ASP A 459 3.94 23.83 22.19
N ARG A 460 4.27 22.74 21.49
CA ARG A 460 5.66 22.37 21.17
C ARG A 460 6.24 23.35 20.15
N SER A 461 7.49 23.75 20.33
CA SER A 461 8.14 24.62 19.34
C SER A 461 8.39 23.87 18.02
N ALA A 462 8.27 24.54 16.87
CA ALA A 462 8.57 23.95 15.56
C ALA A 462 9.97 23.32 15.51
N LYS A 463 10.95 23.94 16.19
CA LYS A 463 12.32 23.41 16.32
C LYS A 463 12.37 22.04 17.01
N GLU A 464 11.55 21.84 18.04
CA GLU A 464 11.48 20.54 18.73
C GLU A 464 10.80 19.49 17.86
N VAL A 465 9.71 19.86 17.18
CA VAL A 465 8.99 18.98 16.25
C VAL A 465 9.93 18.49 15.15
N ARG A 466 10.63 19.41 14.48
CA ARG A 466 11.62 19.07 13.43
C ARG A 466 12.72 18.14 13.93
N ARG A 467 13.24 18.35 15.15
CA ARG A 467 14.26 17.48 15.74
C ARG A 467 13.75 16.06 15.99
N GLU A 468 12.48 15.90 16.34
CA GLU A 468 11.88 14.57 16.46
C GLU A 468 11.66 13.94 15.08
N LEU A 469 11.24 14.72 14.07
CA LEU A 469 11.08 14.26 12.68
C LEU A 469 12.42 13.87 12.03
N ASP A 470 13.55 14.51 12.37
CA ASP A 470 14.91 14.11 11.92
C ASP A 470 15.25 12.63 12.20
N ARG A 471 14.53 11.99 13.13
CA ARG A 471 14.72 10.59 13.51
C ARG A 471 13.96 9.63 12.60
N VAL A 472 12.96 10.11 11.86
CA VAL A 472 12.17 9.31 10.93
C VAL A 472 12.99 9.02 9.69
N ARG A 473 13.05 7.76 9.28
CA ARG A 473 13.67 7.32 8.02
C ARG A 473 12.78 6.29 7.35
N GLY A 474 12.61 6.43 6.04
CA GLY A 474 11.65 5.65 5.27
C GLY A 474 10.23 5.79 5.82
N HIS A 475 9.42 4.75 5.59
CA HIS A 475 7.98 4.80 5.83
C HIS A 475 7.49 3.73 6.81
N LEU A 476 8.35 2.78 7.19
CA LEU A 476 7.94 1.65 8.02
C LEU A 476 7.47 2.08 9.41
N VAL A 477 6.32 1.55 9.82
CA VAL A 477 5.84 1.56 11.20
C VAL A 477 5.35 0.16 11.56
N TRP A 478 5.40 -0.21 12.84
CA TRP A 478 4.78 -1.44 13.31
C TRP A 478 3.28 -1.39 13.12
N MET A 479 2.69 -2.50 12.64
CA MET A 479 1.25 -2.68 12.70
C MET A 479 0.82 -2.86 14.17
N PRO A 480 -0.16 -2.08 14.67
CA PRO A 480 -0.61 -2.20 16.04
C PRO A 480 -1.47 -3.46 16.22
N MET A 481 -0.92 -4.47 16.89
CA MET A 481 -1.57 -5.76 17.08
C MET A 481 -2.70 -5.74 18.12
N ARG A 482 -2.74 -4.70 18.96
CA ARG A 482 -3.60 -4.58 20.16
C ARG A 482 -4.67 -3.50 20.04
N PHE A 483 -4.74 -2.83 18.89
CA PHE A 483 -5.68 -1.75 18.65
C PHE A 483 -7.14 -2.21 18.81
N LEU A 484 -7.87 -1.62 19.75
CA LEU A 484 -9.24 -1.99 20.16
C LEU A 484 -9.41 -3.51 20.42
N GLU A 485 -8.41 -4.18 21.00
CA GLU A 485 -8.47 -5.63 21.27
C GLU A 485 -9.50 -6.00 22.35
N GLU A 486 -9.93 -5.05 23.17
CA GLU A 486 -10.92 -5.23 24.23
C GLU A 486 -12.35 -4.88 23.78
N GLU A 487 -12.52 -4.47 22.51
CA GLU A 487 -13.80 -4.04 21.95
C GLU A 487 -14.30 -4.99 20.87
N GLN A 488 -15.61 -5.01 20.70
CA GLN A 488 -16.23 -5.66 19.55
C GLN A 488 -16.31 -4.68 18.38
N MET A 489 -15.30 -4.69 17.51
CA MET A 489 -15.24 -3.82 16.33
C MET A 489 -16.41 -4.07 15.35
N ALA A 490 -16.80 -5.33 15.15
CA ALA A 490 -17.91 -5.72 14.30
C ALA A 490 -19.15 -6.04 15.14
N GLU A 491 -19.99 -5.04 15.40
CA GLU A 491 -21.32 -5.30 15.98
C GLU A 491 -22.22 -5.99 14.94
N ARG A 492 -22.78 -7.15 15.31
CA ARG A 492 -23.73 -7.86 14.46
C ARG A 492 -25.03 -7.06 14.38
N GLY A 493 -25.39 -6.61 13.18
CA GLY A 493 -26.51 -5.72 12.93
C GLY A 493 -27.01 -5.79 11.49
N LEU A 494 -27.83 -4.81 11.07
CA LEU A 494 -28.38 -4.78 9.70
C LEU A 494 -27.30 -4.70 8.62
N GLN A 495 -26.15 -4.08 8.90
CA GLN A 495 -25.05 -3.92 7.96
C GLN A 495 -24.07 -5.10 7.96
N VAL A 496 -23.85 -5.76 9.12
CA VAL A 496 -22.98 -6.92 9.27
C VAL A 496 -23.79 -8.07 9.89
N ASN A 497 -24.23 -9.00 9.06
CA ASN A 497 -25.00 -10.17 9.45
C ASN A 497 -24.70 -11.36 8.53
N ALA A 498 -25.29 -12.52 8.82
CA ALA A 498 -25.07 -13.76 8.08
C ALA A 498 -25.28 -13.66 6.54
N TYR A 499 -26.01 -12.66 6.03
CA TYR A 499 -26.19 -12.43 4.60
C TYR A 499 -25.20 -11.43 4.00
N THR A 500 -24.64 -10.53 4.82
CA THR A 500 -23.71 -9.47 4.37
C THR A 500 -22.27 -9.69 4.82
N GLU A 501 -22.00 -10.70 5.66
CA GLU A 501 -20.65 -10.99 6.16
C GLU A 501 -19.66 -11.26 5.01
N SER A 502 -20.09 -11.94 3.94
CA SER A 502 -19.27 -12.17 2.74
C SER A 502 -18.88 -10.91 1.96
N ILE A 503 -19.54 -9.77 2.23
CA ILE A 503 -19.14 -8.48 1.66
C ILE A 503 -17.82 -8.02 2.29
N TYR A 504 -17.51 -8.42 3.52
CA TYR A 504 -16.36 -7.91 4.26
C TYR A 504 -15.22 -8.92 4.41
N THR A 505 -15.34 -10.12 3.81
CA THR A 505 -14.37 -11.23 3.95
C THR A 505 -13.57 -11.55 2.71
#